data_AF-A0A385N785-F1
#
_entry.id   AF-A0A385N785-F1
#
_cell.length_a   1.000
_cell.length_b   1.000
_cell.length_c   1.000
_cell.angle_alpha   90.00
_cell.angle_beta   90.00
_cell.angle_gamma   90.00
#
_symmetry.space_group_name_H-M   'P 1'
#
loop_
_entity.id
_entity.type
_entity.pdbx_description
1 polymer ?
#
loop_
_entity_poly.entity_id
_entity_poly.type
_entity_poly.pdbx_seq_one_letter_code
_entity_poly.pdbx_strand_id
1 'polypeptide(L)'
;MNTPVRIINICAIFIIFFVLILGATWIGYRLEHTPNPLKEAVSSTASFLAILATLTAAYVASKLFNDWRVQHNKSVRNEFSLETYKKFSEFDHSLTLCAFDIESLEDSIADATYHITPGTPYYQDLLPKMEKVVNGLILVKINFSSYLQAQRAYGAVTGQSENVHKVIEYYINEHSRITNKPLKQFKNVQEFINNSGTEVKNFSDFSARIYNSNIREILNNLQVEDKTS
;
A
#
# COMPACT_ATOMS: atom_id res chain seq x y z
N MET A 1 -14.50 1.90 -36.30
CA MET A 1 -13.71 1.81 -37.55
C MET A 1 -12.72 0.66 -37.36
N ASN A 2 -12.92 -0.45 -38.08
CA ASN A 2 -12.35 -1.75 -37.72
C ASN A 2 -10.82 -1.74 -37.83
N THR A 3 -10.13 -2.20 -36.77
CA THR A 3 -8.68 -2.45 -36.70
C THR A 3 -8.04 -3.02 -37.97
N PRO A 4 -8.62 -3.99 -38.70
CA PRO A 4 -8.05 -4.50 -39.96
C PRO A 4 -7.86 -3.43 -41.04
N VAL A 5 -8.78 -2.47 -41.18
CA VAL A 5 -8.69 -1.42 -42.22
C VAL A 5 -7.53 -0.47 -41.95
N ARG A 6 -7.19 -0.22 -40.68
CA ARG A 6 -6.05 0.61 -40.29
C ARG A 6 -4.72 -0.05 -40.62
N ILE A 7 -4.59 -1.35 -40.38
CA ILE A 7 -3.36 -2.11 -40.65
C ILE A 7 -3.06 -2.11 -42.16
N ILE A 8 -4.07 -2.40 -42.99
CA ILE A 8 -3.92 -2.42 -44.45
C ILE A 8 -3.46 -1.06 -44.98
N ASN A 9 -4.04 0.04 -44.50
CA ASN A 9 -3.64 1.39 -44.92
C ASN A 9 -2.21 1.73 -44.51
N ILE A 10 -1.77 1.35 -43.30
CA ILE A 10 -0.40 1.58 -42.84
C ILE A 10 0.61 0.80 -43.71
N CYS A 11 0.31 -0.46 -44.03
CA CYS A 11 1.15 -1.28 -44.91
C CYS A 11 1.25 -0.68 -46.32
N ALA A 12 0.14 -0.21 -46.89
CA ALA A 12 0.14 0.43 -48.22
C ALA A 12 0.99 1.71 -48.25
N ILE A 13 0.88 2.56 -47.21
CA ILE A 13 1.71 3.77 -47.08
C ILE A 13 3.20 3.42 -46.99
N PHE A 14 3.56 2.40 -46.20
CA PHE A 14 4.95 1.94 -46.07
C PHE A 14 5.54 1.45 -47.40
N ILE A 15 4.76 0.70 -48.19
CA ILE A 15 5.17 0.20 -49.50
C ILE A 15 5.40 1.37 -50.48
N ILE A 16 4.48 2.33 -50.52
CA ILE A 16 4.62 3.53 -51.38
C ILE A 16 5.87 4.32 -50.98
N PHE A 17 6.08 4.55 -49.69
CA PHE A 17 7.26 5.25 -49.18
C PHE A 17 8.56 4.55 -49.53
N PHE A 18 8.61 3.22 -49.42
CA PHE A 18 9.76 2.41 -49.81
C PHE A 18 10.10 2.55 -51.31
N VAL A 19 9.09 2.43 -52.18
CA VAL A 19 9.27 2.56 -53.64
C VAL A 19 9.77 3.95 -54.00
N LEU A 20 9.28 5.01 -53.33
CA LEU A 20 9.73 6.39 -53.56
C LEU A 20 11.20 6.60 -53.18
N ILE A 21 11.64 6.11 -52.01
CA ILE A 21 13.04 6.22 -51.59
C ILE A 21 13.96 5.42 -52.51
N LEU A 22 13.54 4.21 -52.88
CA LEU A 22 14.31 3.36 -53.79
C LEU A 22 14.45 4.01 -55.18
N GLY A 23 13.36 4.58 -55.71
CA GLY A 23 13.37 5.30 -56.98
C GLY A 23 14.28 6.53 -56.95
N ALA A 24 14.20 7.33 -55.88
CA ALA A 24 15.04 8.53 -55.72
C ALA A 24 16.53 8.19 -55.60
N THR A 25 16.89 7.19 -54.79
CA THR A 25 18.28 6.74 -54.63
C THR A 25 18.82 6.12 -55.93
N TRP A 26 18.00 5.34 -56.65
CA TRP A 26 18.39 4.77 -57.94
C TRP A 26 18.69 5.82 -59.01
N ILE A 27 17.85 6.87 -59.11
CA ILE A 27 18.10 7.99 -60.02
C ILE A 27 19.41 8.71 -59.67
N GLY A 28 19.67 8.94 -58.38
CA GLY A 28 20.91 9.55 -57.90
C GLY A 28 22.16 8.77 -58.33
N TYR A 29 22.23 7.47 -58.02
CA TYR A 29 23.38 6.63 -58.41
C TYR A 29 23.52 6.47 -59.93
N ARG A 30 22.42 6.54 -60.69
CA ARG A 30 22.48 6.54 -62.16
C ARG A 30 23.16 7.81 -62.70
N LEU A 31 22.91 8.96 -62.09
CA LEU A 31 23.50 10.24 -62.49
C LEU A 31 24.99 10.33 -62.14
N GLU A 32 25.42 9.64 -61.08
CA GLU A 32 26.83 9.55 -60.67
C GLU A 32 27.65 8.50 -61.43
N HIS A 33 27.06 7.82 -62.43
CA HIS A 33 27.70 6.76 -63.22
C HIS A 33 28.29 5.61 -62.38
N THR A 34 27.70 5.30 -61.23
CA THR A 34 28.15 4.21 -60.36
C THR A 34 27.98 2.85 -61.06
N PRO A 35 28.96 1.94 -61.02
CA PRO A 35 28.78 0.59 -61.52
C PRO A 35 27.71 -0.14 -60.69
N ASN A 36 26.65 -0.62 -61.35
CA ASN A 36 25.47 -1.27 -60.74
C ASN A 36 24.62 -0.37 -59.82
N PRO A 37 23.99 0.70 -60.34
CA PRO A 37 23.27 1.70 -59.53
C PRO A 37 22.06 1.15 -58.77
N LEU A 38 21.44 0.07 -59.26
CA LEU A 38 20.32 -0.59 -58.58
C LEU A 38 20.76 -1.25 -57.27
N LYS A 39 21.94 -1.89 -57.26
CA LYS A 39 22.47 -2.57 -56.07
C LYS A 39 22.76 -1.56 -54.96
N GLU A 40 23.40 -0.44 -55.31
CA GLU A 40 23.71 0.63 -54.36
C GLU A 40 22.42 1.31 -53.84
N ALA A 41 21.44 1.56 -54.70
CA ALA A 41 20.13 2.11 -54.30
C ALA A 41 19.39 1.22 -53.30
N VAL A 42 19.35 -0.11 -53.53
CA VAL A 42 18.74 -1.07 -52.60
C VAL A 42 19.49 -1.08 -51.28
N SER A 43 20.83 -1.11 -51.30
CA SER A 43 21.68 -1.11 -50.10
C SER A 43 21.46 0.14 -49.23
N SER A 44 21.45 1.32 -49.84
CA SER A 44 21.21 2.60 -49.16
C SER A 44 19.79 2.71 -48.64
N THR A 45 18.80 2.28 -49.42
CA THR A 45 17.40 2.26 -48.97
C THR A 45 17.19 1.31 -47.79
N ALA A 46 17.80 0.11 -47.85
CA ALA A 46 17.75 -0.86 -46.75
C ALA A 46 18.42 -0.31 -45.47
N SER A 47 19.57 0.36 -45.62
CA SER A 47 20.27 1.00 -44.51
C SER A 47 19.43 2.12 -43.87
N PHE A 48 18.79 2.95 -44.68
CA PHE A 48 17.89 4.01 -44.21
C PHE A 48 16.67 3.45 -43.47
N LEU A 49 16.03 2.42 -44.03
CA LEU A 49 14.91 1.75 -43.37
C LEU A 49 15.33 1.06 -42.07
N ALA A 50 16.53 0.48 -41.99
CA ALA A 50 17.04 -0.13 -40.77
C ALA A 50 17.19 0.92 -39.64
N ILE A 51 17.67 2.12 -39.96
CA ILE A 51 17.75 3.24 -39.02
C ILE A 51 16.34 3.66 -38.58
N LEU A 52 15.41 3.84 -39.51
CA LEU A 52 14.01 4.20 -39.19
C LEU A 52 13.32 3.14 -38.34
N ALA A 53 13.52 1.86 -38.64
CA ALA A 53 12.97 0.75 -37.87
C ALA A 53 13.51 0.77 -36.44
N THR A 54 14.81 0.98 -36.27
CA THR A 54 15.46 1.09 -34.96
C THR A 54 14.92 2.29 -34.16
N LEU A 55 14.79 3.46 -34.79
CA LEU A 55 14.21 4.64 -34.16
C LEU A 55 12.75 4.42 -33.75
N THR A 56 11.97 3.78 -34.63
CA THR A 56 10.57 3.46 -34.35
C THR A 56 10.46 2.47 -33.20
N ALA A 57 11.29 1.42 -33.17
CA ALA A 57 11.36 0.46 -32.08
C ALA A 57 11.76 1.13 -30.77
N ALA A 58 12.77 2.02 -30.77
CA ALA A 58 13.18 2.77 -29.59
C ALA A 58 12.05 3.70 -29.08
N TYR A 59 11.33 4.36 -29.98
CA TYR A 59 10.17 5.18 -29.64
C TYR A 59 9.07 4.34 -28.98
N VAL A 60 8.68 3.21 -29.58
CA VAL A 60 7.68 2.29 -29.02
C VAL A 60 8.13 1.74 -27.67
N ALA A 61 9.39 1.31 -27.55
CA ALA A 61 9.96 0.84 -26.29
C ALA A 61 9.93 1.91 -25.20
N SER A 62 10.21 3.18 -25.54
CA SER A 62 10.14 4.29 -24.58
C SER A 62 8.72 4.51 -24.04
N LYS A 63 7.70 4.37 -24.90
CA LYS A 63 6.29 4.47 -24.51
C LYS A 63 5.89 3.30 -23.62
N LEU A 64 6.21 2.08 -24.03
CA LEU A 64 5.92 0.87 -23.27
C LEU A 64 6.57 0.90 -21.88
N PHE A 65 7.82 1.34 -21.80
CA PHE A 65 8.53 1.49 -20.53
C PHE A 65 7.88 2.53 -19.62
N ASN A 66 7.44 3.66 -20.18
CA ASN A 66 6.78 4.69 -19.39
C ASN A 66 5.42 4.21 -18.83
N ASP A 67 4.64 3.51 -19.64
CA ASP A 67 3.35 2.96 -19.21
C ASP A 67 3.54 1.86 -18.15
N TRP A 68 4.50 0.95 -18.38
CA TRP A 68 4.89 -0.06 -17.39
C TRP A 68 5.32 0.58 -16.07
N ARG A 69 6.17 1.61 -16.10
CA ARG A 69 6.64 2.31 -14.90
C ARG A 69 5.49 2.94 -14.12
N VAL A 70 4.53 3.56 -14.82
CA VAL A 70 3.34 4.13 -14.18
C VAL A 70 2.52 3.03 -13.52
N GLN A 71 2.22 1.94 -14.23
CA GLN A 71 1.44 0.82 -13.69
C GLN A 71 2.14 0.17 -12.48
N HIS A 72 3.44 -0.07 -12.57
CA HIS A 72 4.24 -0.64 -11.49
C HIS A 72 4.21 0.24 -10.24
N ASN A 73 4.41 1.55 -10.38
CA ASN A 73 4.34 2.49 -9.25
C ASN A 73 2.94 2.51 -8.60
N LYS A 74 1.87 2.39 -9.39
CA LYS A 74 0.50 2.26 -8.85
C LYS A 74 0.34 0.97 -8.05
N SER A 75 0.81 -0.15 -8.58
CA SER A 75 0.78 -1.46 -7.91
C SER A 75 1.51 -1.41 -6.57
N VAL A 76 2.72 -0.87 -6.55
CA VAL A 76 3.51 -0.73 -5.31
C VAL A 76 2.77 0.13 -4.29
N ARG A 77 2.19 1.27 -4.71
CA ARG A 77 1.39 2.12 -3.79
C ARG A 77 0.19 1.38 -3.20
N ASN A 78 -0.53 0.60 -4.01
CA ASN A 78 -1.66 -0.20 -3.53
C ASN A 78 -1.22 -1.27 -2.53
N GLU A 79 -0.08 -1.93 -2.77
CA GLU A 79 0.47 -2.94 -1.85
C GLU A 79 0.75 -2.35 -0.46
N PHE A 80 1.46 -1.22 -0.38
CA PHE A 80 1.72 -0.54 0.90
C PHE A 80 0.45 0.01 1.56
N SER A 81 -0.55 0.43 0.77
CA SER A 81 -1.85 0.86 1.28
C SER A 81 -2.59 -0.30 1.96
N LEU A 82 -2.62 -1.46 1.31
CA LEU A 82 -3.24 -2.67 1.83
C LEU A 82 -2.50 -3.24 3.04
N GLU A 83 -1.17 -3.19 3.03
CA GLU A 83 -0.36 -3.59 4.19
C GLU A 83 -0.66 -2.69 5.40
N THR A 84 -0.72 -1.38 5.20
CA THR A 84 -1.06 -0.42 6.25
C THR A 84 -2.45 -0.68 6.83
N TYR A 85 -3.45 -0.92 5.96
CA TYR A 85 -4.79 -1.31 6.39
C TYR A 85 -4.79 -2.63 7.18
N LYS A 86 -4.06 -3.64 6.70
CA LYS A 86 -3.95 -4.94 7.38
C LYS A 86 -3.38 -4.77 8.79
N LYS A 87 -2.31 -4.00 8.95
CA LYS A 87 -1.70 -3.72 10.27
C LYS A 87 -2.63 -2.94 11.19
N PHE A 88 -3.39 -2.00 10.65
CA PHE A 88 -4.45 -1.34 11.40
C PHE A 88 -5.54 -2.35 11.85
N SER A 89 -5.98 -3.24 10.97
CA SER A 89 -6.99 -4.26 11.29
C SER A 89 -6.49 -5.26 12.36
N GLU A 90 -5.21 -5.61 12.35
CA GLU A 90 -4.59 -6.44 13.41
C GLU A 90 -4.61 -5.73 14.76
N PHE A 91 -4.34 -4.42 14.78
CA PHE A 91 -4.47 -3.57 15.97
C PHE A 91 -5.91 -3.53 16.49
N ASP A 92 -6.87 -3.20 15.62
CA ASP A 92 -8.29 -3.11 15.99
C ASP A 92 -8.87 -4.45 16.46
N HIS A 93 -8.47 -5.55 15.82
CA HIS A 93 -8.85 -6.88 16.25
C HIS A 93 -8.30 -7.24 17.63
N SER A 94 -7.02 -6.90 17.91
CA SER A 94 -6.45 -7.14 19.24
C SER A 94 -7.13 -6.33 20.35
N LEU A 95 -7.65 -5.14 20.03
CA LEU A 95 -8.48 -4.35 20.96
C LEU A 95 -9.79 -5.06 21.27
N THR A 96 -10.46 -5.58 20.25
CA THR A 96 -11.72 -6.30 20.39
C THR A 96 -11.54 -7.55 21.26
N LEU A 97 -10.49 -8.33 21.03
CA LEU A 97 -10.18 -9.50 21.87
C LEU A 97 -9.91 -9.11 23.32
N CYS A 98 -9.15 -8.04 23.55
CA CYS A 98 -8.86 -7.56 24.89
C CYS A 98 -10.12 -7.06 25.61
N ALA A 99 -11.04 -6.41 24.89
CA ALA A 99 -12.33 -5.99 25.44
C ALA A 99 -13.17 -7.19 25.91
N PHE A 100 -13.24 -8.26 25.10
CA PHE A 100 -13.92 -9.50 25.50
C PHE A 100 -13.28 -10.16 26.73
N ASP A 101 -11.96 -10.11 26.86
CA ASP A 101 -11.26 -10.65 28.03
C ASP A 101 -11.57 -9.86 29.31
N ILE A 102 -11.78 -8.54 29.18
CA ILE A 102 -12.21 -7.68 30.30
C ILE A 102 -13.65 -7.99 30.68
N GLU A 103 -14.56 -8.07 29.72
CA GLU A 103 -15.97 -8.41 29.95
C GLU A 103 -16.10 -9.79 30.63
N SER A 104 -15.35 -10.79 30.14
CA SER A 104 -15.32 -12.12 30.77
C SER A 104 -14.81 -12.08 32.21
N LEU A 105 -13.84 -11.21 32.52
CA LEU A 105 -13.35 -11.01 33.87
C LEU A 105 -14.37 -10.27 34.76
N GLU A 106 -15.08 -9.28 34.22
CA GLU A 106 -16.19 -8.59 34.89
C GLU A 106 -17.32 -9.54 35.27
N ASP A 107 -17.78 -10.36 34.33
CA ASP A 107 -18.81 -11.38 34.57
C ASP A 107 -18.40 -12.35 35.69
N SER A 108 -17.11 -12.67 35.75
CA SER A 108 -16.57 -13.58 36.76
C SER A 108 -16.66 -13.05 38.18
N ILE A 109 -16.78 -11.74 38.36
CA ILE A 109 -16.87 -11.09 39.68
C ILE A 109 -18.23 -10.46 39.96
N ALA A 110 -19.20 -10.55 39.03
CA ALA A 110 -20.50 -9.90 39.13
C ALA A 110 -21.29 -10.33 40.39
N ASP A 111 -21.15 -11.59 40.81
CA ASP A 111 -21.80 -12.13 42.00
C ASP A 111 -20.97 -11.93 43.30
N ALA A 112 -19.73 -11.45 43.17
CA ALA A 112 -18.86 -11.23 44.31
C ALA A 112 -19.20 -9.88 44.97
N THR A 113 -20.03 -9.91 46.01
CA THR A 113 -20.37 -8.75 46.85
C THR A 113 -19.18 -8.12 47.60
N TYR A 114 -17.95 -8.59 47.39
CA TYR A 114 -16.78 -8.23 48.19
C TYR A 114 -15.62 -7.70 47.33
N HIS A 115 -14.83 -6.79 47.92
CA HIS A 115 -13.55 -6.35 47.36
C HIS A 115 -12.56 -7.52 47.34
N ILE A 116 -12.31 -8.09 46.15
CA ILE A 116 -11.35 -9.18 45.96
C ILE A 116 -9.94 -8.58 45.99
N THR A 117 -9.25 -8.76 47.11
CA THR A 117 -7.88 -8.29 47.31
C THR A 117 -6.85 -9.40 47.10
N PRO A 118 -5.59 -9.05 46.78
CA PRO A 118 -4.49 -9.99 46.78
C PRO A 118 -4.43 -10.78 48.10
N GLY A 119 -4.25 -12.10 48.02
CA GLY A 119 -4.15 -13.00 49.17
C GLY A 119 -5.43 -13.76 49.54
N THR A 120 -6.57 -13.45 48.92
CA THR A 120 -7.78 -14.27 49.05
C THR A 120 -7.71 -15.52 48.16
N PRO A 121 -8.30 -16.67 48.54
CA PRO A 121 -8.34 -17.85 47.66
C PRO A 121 -8.97 -17.54 46.31
N TYR A 122 -10.05 -16.77 46.32
CA TYR A 122 -10.76 -16.35 45.11
C TYR A 122 -9.92 -15.49 44.16
N TYR A 123 -8.96 -14.70 44.68
CA TYR A 123 -8.02 -13.94 43.85
C TYR A 123 -7.14 -14.86 43.00
N GLN A 124 -6.74 -16.02 43.53
CA GLN A 124 -5.89 -16.97 42.79
C GLN A 124 -6.60 -17.53 41.56
N ASP A 125 -7.90 -17.76 41.65
CA ASP A 125 -8.72 -18.26 40.52
C ASP A 125 -8.89 -17.21 39.41
N LEU A 126 -8.74 -15.92 39.74
CA LEU A 126 -8.86 -14.81 38.79
C LEU A 126 -7.53 -14.39 38.16
N LEU A 127 -6.40 -14.77 38.75
CA LEU A 127 -5.07 -14.44 38.24
C LEU A 127 -4.88 -14.81 36.75
N PRO A 128 -5.27 -16.01 36.28
CA PRO A 128 -5.12 -16.35 34.86
C PRO A 128 -5.92 -15.44 33.92
N LYS A 129 -7.11 -14.99 34.35
CA LYS A 129 -7.96 -14.07 33.58
C LYS A 129 -7.37 -12.66 33.55
N MET A 130 -6.87 -12.18 34.69
CA MET A 130 -6.15 -10.90 34.76
C MET A 130 -4.89 -10.91 33.88
N GLU A 131 -4.12 -12.00 33.91
CA GLU A 131 -2.94 -12.17 33.07
C GLU A 131 -3.31 -12.16 31.58
N LYS A 132 -4.42 -12.79 31.20
CA LYS A 132 -4.94 -12.74 29.83
C LYS A 132 -5.24 -11.31 29.38
N VAL A 133 -5.90 -10.50 30.21
CA VAL A 133 -6.15 -9.07 29.93
C VAL A 133 -4.85 -8.29 29.79
N VAL A 134 -3.87 -8.50 30.68
CA VAL A 134 -2.55 -7.85 30.59
C VAL A 134 -1.85 -8.21 29.27
N ASN A 135 -1.86 -9.49 28.89
CA ASN A 135 -1.28 -9.95 27.63
C ASN A 135 -2.01 -9.37 26.42
N GLY A 136 -3.34 -9.24 26.48
CA GLY A 136 -4.14 -8.55 25.46
C GLY A 136 -3.73 -7.08 25.29
N LEU A 137 -3.58 -6.34 26.38
CA LEU A 137 -3.10 -4.95 26.36
C LEU A 137 -1.68 -4.82 25.80
N ILE A 138 -0.80 -5.76 26.11
CA ILE A 138 0.56 -5.81 25.54
C ILE A 138 0.48 -6.03 24.02
N LEU A 139 -0.35 -6.97 23.57
CA LEU A 139 -0.52 -7.27 22.15
C LEU A 139 -1.08 -6.06 21.37
N VAL A 140 -2.06 -5.35 21.95
CA VAL A 140 -2.59 -4.08 21.40
C VAL A 140 -1.46 -3.08 21.14
N LYS A 141 -0.55 -2.89 22.11
CA LYS A 141 0.57 -1.93 22.01
C LYS A 141 1.58 -2.35 20.94
N ILE A 142 1.85 -3.64 20.83
CA ILE A 142 2.72 -4.22 19.79
C ILE A 142 2.11 -4.00 18.40
N ASN A 143 0.83 -4.34 18.23
CA ASN A 143 0.15 -4.20 16.94
C ASN A 143 -0.01 -2.73 16.52
N PHE A 144 -0.28 -1.83 17.49
CA PHE A 144 -0.28 -0.40 17.23
C PHE A 144 1.09 0.09 16.74
N SER A 145 2.18 -0.35 17.37
CA SER A 145 3.54 -0.02 16.94
C SER A 145 3.85 -0.55 15.53
N SER A 146 3.39 -1.76 15.21
CA SER A 146 3.51 -2.33 13.86
C SER A 146 2.72 -1.53 12.83
N TYR A 147 1.51 -1.08 13.16
CA TYR A 147 0.72 -0.17 12.34
C TYR A 147 1.46 1.14 12.06
N LEU A 148 2.06 1.78 13.07
CA LEU A 148 2.82 3.02 12.87
C LEU A 148 4.01 2.81 11.93
N GLN A 149 4.67 1.66 11.96
CA GLN A 149 5.76 1.34 11.03
C GLN A 149 5.26 1.19 9.59
N ALA A 150 4.16 0.46 9.38
CA ALA A 150 3.53 0.34 8.06
C ALA A 150 3.11 1.71 7.51
N GLN A 151 2.54 2.56 8.36
CA GLN A 151 2.19 3.94 8.00
C GLN A 151 3.41 4.74 7.53
N ARG A 152 4.57 4.64 8.20
CA ARG A 152 5.82 5.30 7.75
C ARG A 152 6.25 4.83 6.37
N ALA A 153 6.20 3.52 6.14
CA ALA A 153 6.56 2.94 4.86
C ALA A 153 5.63 3.41 3.74
N TYR A 154 4.32 3.45 3.99
CA TYR A 154 3.33 4.04 3.11
C TYR A 154 3.64 5.52 2.78
N GLY A 155 3.97 6.33 3.79
CA GLY A 155 4.37 7.73 3.59
C GLY A 155 5.59 7.88 2.68
N ALA A 156 6.59 7.02 2.85
CA ALA A 156 7.80 7.03 2.02
C ALA A 156 7.50 6.71 0.55
N VAL A 157 6.68 5.69 0.29
CA VAL A 157 6.34 5.22 -1.07
C VAL A 157 5.40 6.17 -1.80
N THR A 158 4.53 6.86 -1.07
CA THR A 158 3.57 7.82 -1.66
C THR A 158 4.14 9.23 -1.81
N GLY A 159 5.31 9.51 -1.25
CA GLY A 159 5.87 10.86 -1.19
C GLY A 159 5.19 11.76 -0.17
N GLN A 160 4.49 11.18 0.81
CA GLN A 160 3.76 11.87 1.88
C GLN A 160 4.49 11.81 3.23
N SER A 161 5.79 11.50 3.26
CA SER A 161 6.56 11.28 4.48
C SER A 161 6.39 12.36 5.54
N GLU A 162 6.39 13.64 5.15
CA GLU A 162 6.23 14.75 6.10
C GLU A 162 4.83 14.78 6.75
N ASN A 163 3.78 14.62 5.94
CA ASN A 163 2.40 14.59 6.45
C ASN A 163 2.18 13.38 7.35
N VAL A 164 2.66 12.22 6.92
CA VAL A 164 2.60 10.98 7.70
C VAL A 164 3.37 11.10 9.01
N HIS A 165 4.54 11.76 9.01
CA HIS A 165 5.32 11.97 10.23
C HIS A 165 4.53 12.75 11.28
N LYS A 166 3.90 13.87 10.89
CA LYS A 166 3.05 14.69 11.78
C LYS A 166 1.89 13.89 12.37
N VAL A 167 1.23 13.06 11.54
CA VAL A 167 0.13 12.18 11.99
C VAL A 167 0.64 11.14 12.99
N ILE A 168 1.81 10.55 12.74
CA ILE A 168 2.41 9.55 13.65
C ILE A 168 2.83 10.18 14.98
N GLU A 169 3.38 11.38 14.98
CA GLU A 169 3.70 12.09 16.22
C GLU A 169 2.45 12.34 17.06
N TYR A 170 1.36 12.80 16.43
CA TYR A 170 0.07 12.90 17.10
C TYR A 170 -0.39 11.56 17.68
N TYR A 171 -0.25 10.47 16.92
CA TYR A 171 -0.65 9.13 17.38
C TYR A 171 0.20 8.60 18.54
N ILE A 172 1.51 8.85 18.53
CA ILE A 172 2.41 8.49 19.63
C ILE A 172 2.05 9.27 20.90
N ASN A 173 1.72 10.55 20.76
CA ASN A 173 1.30 11.39 21.87
C ASN A 173 -0.02 10.89 22.48
N GLU A 174 -1.02 10.60 21.65
CA GLU A 174 -2.30 10.04 22.12
C GLU A 174 -2.12 8.67 22.79
N HIS A 175 -1.32 7.77 22.19
CA HIS A 175 -0.98 6.48 22.81
C HIS A 175 -0.35 6.68 24.20
N SER A 176 0.61 7.59 24.31
CA SER A 176 1.29 7.86 25.59
C SER A 176 0.33 8.39 26.66
N ARG A 177 -0.68 9.18 26.28
CA ARG A 177 -1.74 9.66 27.18
C ARG A 177 -2.61 8.50 27.67
N ILE A 178 -2.93 7.55 26.80
CA ILE A 178 -3.75 6.37 27.13
C ILE A 178 -2.99 5.42 28.08
N THR A 179 -1.70 5.19 27.84
CA THR A 179 -0.89 4.21 28.58
C THR A 179 -0.24 4.73 29.87
N ASN A 180 -0.65 5.88 30.38
CA ASN A 180 0.11 6.58 31.44
C ASN A 180 0.00 5.93 32.84
N LYS A 181 -0.67 4.78 32.98
CA LYS A 181 -0.77 4.05 34.26
C LYS A 181 -0.05 2.70 34.16
N PRO A 182 0.91 2.41 35.06
CA PRO A 182 1.57 1.11 35.08
C PRO A 182 0.59 0.00 35.49
N LEU A 183 0.61 -1.12 34.76
CA LEU A 183 -0.28 -2.28 34.96
C LEU A 183 -0.02 -3.09 36.26
N LYS A 184 0.84 -2.63 37.18
CA LYS A 184 1.40 -3.47 38.25
C LYS A 184 1.02 -3.08 39.68
N GLN A 185 0.07 -2.17 39.90
CA GLN A 185 -0.22 -1.67 41.26
C GLN A 185 -1.71 -1.44 41.51
N PHE A 186 -2.53 -2.48 41.32
CA PHE A 186 -3.95 -2.42 41.66
C PHE A 186 -4.19 -2.97 43.05
N LYS A 187 -5.02 -2.27 43.85
CA LYS A 187 -5.34 -2.67 45.24
C LYS A 187 -6.30 -3.85 45.27
N ASN A 188 -7.13 -4.00 44.24
CA ASN A 188 -8.12 -5.07 44.10
C ASN A 188 -8.47 -5.31 42.62
N VAL A 189 -9.19 -6.40 42.35
CA VAL A 189 -9.58 -6.80 40.99
C VAL A 189 -10.48 -5.76 40.31
N GLN A 190 -11.39 -5.11 41.06
CA GLN A 190 -12.26 -4.08 40.49
C GLN A 190 -11.46 -2.86 39.98
N GLU A 191 -10.43 -2.45 40.72
CA GLU A 191 -9.54 -1.37 40.30
C GLU A 191 -8.74 -1.76 39.04
N PHE A 192 -8.30 -3.02 38.94
CA PHE A 192 -7.66 -3.56 37.74
C PHE A 192 -8.60 -3.49 36.53
N ILE A 193 -9.83 -3.98 36.68
CA ILE A 193 -10.87 -3.97 35.65
C ILE A 193 -11.18 -2.54 35.22
N ASN A 194 -11.49 -1.64 36.16
CA ASN A 194 -11.87 -0.27 35.85
C ASN A 194 -10.76 0.47 35.08
N ASN A 195 -9.50 0.28 35.48
CA ASN A 195 -8.37 0.90 34.79
C ASN A 195 -8.15 0.28 33.41
N SER A 196 -8.14 -1.05 33.29
CA SER A 196 -7.94 -1.75 32.02
C SER A 196 -9.08 -1.47 31.04
N GLY A 197 -10.32 -1.48 31.51
CA GLY A 197 -11.52 -1.16 30.72
C GLY A 197 -11.50 0.29 30.23
N THR A 198 -11.06 1.23 31.07
CA THR A 198 -10.85 2.62 30.64
C THR A 198 -9.76 2.73 29.57
N GLU A 199 -8.64 2.00 29.72
CA GLU A 199 -7.56 1.97 28.73
C GLU A 199 -8.04 1.41 27.38
N VAL A 200 -8.72 0.26 27.38
CA VAL A 200 -9.28 -0.36 26.17
C VAL A 200 -10.33 0.54 25.51
N LYS A 201 -11.23 1.16 26.28
CA LYS A 201 -12.21 2.10 25.74
C LYS A 201 -11.53 3.30 25.07
N ASN A 202 -10.55 3.91 25.72
CA ASN A 202 -9.82 5.03 25.14
C ASN A 202 -9.08 4.64 23.85
N PHE A 203 -8.51 3.44 23.80
CA PHE A 203 -7.92 2.90 22.58
C PHE A 203 -8.95 2.61 21.49
N SER A 204 -10.13 2.10 21.83
CA SER A 204 -11.21 1.86 20.87
C SER A 204 -11.69 3.17 20.24
N ASP A 205 -11.95 4.19 21.06
CA ASP A 205 -12.30 5.54 20.59
C ASP A 205 -11.19 6.12 19.70
N PHE A 206 -9.92 5.87 20.05
CA PHE A 206 -8.78 6.30 19.26
C PHE A 206 -8.65 5.53 17.94
N SER A 207 -8.85 4.21 17.94
CA SER A 207 -8.90 3.37 16.74
C SER A 207 -9.96 3.87 15.75
N ALA A 208 -11.15 4.20 16.25
CA ALA A 208 -12.23 4.74 15.43
C ALA A 208 -11.85 6.10 14.80
N ARG A 209 -11.11 6.96 15.52
CA ARG A 209 -10.58 8.22 14.96
C ARG A 209 -9.56 7.95 13.87
N ILE A 210 -8.58 7.08 14.12
CA ILE A 210 -7.55 6.68 13.13
C ILE A 210 -8.22 6.15 11.85
N TYR A 211 -9.24 5.30 12.01
CA TYR A 211 -9.96 4.73 10.88
C TYR A 211 -10.57 5.83 10.01
N ASN A 212 -11.32 6.74 10.65
CA ASN A 212 -12.06 7.79 9.95
C ASN A 212 -11.15 8.86 9.34
N SER A 213 -10.05 9.21 10.00
CA SER A 213 -9.16 10.30 9.56
C SER A 213 -8.09 9.85 8.57
N ASN A 214 -7.69 8.58 8.57
CA ASN A 214 -6.51 8.13 7.85
C ASN A 214 -6.77 6.87 7.03
N ILE A 215 -7.23 5.79 7.67
CA ILE A 215 -7.40 4.50 6.97
C ILE A 215 -8.43 4.60 5.84
N ARG A 216 -9.53 5.30 6.09
CA ARG A 216 -10.56 5.54 5.08
C ARG A 216 -10.00 6.27 3.86
N GLU A 217 -9.13 7.25 4.06
CA GLU A 217 -8.47 7.99 2.98
C GLU A 217 -7.53 7.07 2.20
N ILE A 218 -6.69 6.29 2.90
CA ILE A 218 -5.78 5.31 2.27
C ILE A 218 -6.57 4.34 1.38
N LEU A 219 -7.69 3.81 1.88
CA LEU A 219 -8.53 2.88 1.13
C LEU A 219 -9.23 3.54 -0.06
N ASN A 220 -9.72 4.77 0.08
CA ASN A 220 -10.34 5.53 -1.01
C ASN A 220 -9.33 5.87 -2.12
N ASN A 221 -8.05 5.98 -1.78
CA ASN A 221 -6.96 6.27 -2.72
C ASN A 221 -6.41 5.02 -3.42
N LEU A 222 -6.95 3.82 -3.14
CA LEU A 222 -6.59 2.62 -3.88
C LEU A 222 -6.92 2.82 -5.35
N GLN A 223 -5.88 2.80 -6.18
CA GLN A 223 -6.04 3.03 -7.61
C GLN A 223 -6.51 1.73 -8.25
N VAL A 224 -7.78 1.67 -8.65
CA VAL A 224 -8.27 0.60 -9.51
C VAL A 224 -7.55 0.74 -10.85
N GLU A 225 -7.05 -0.37 -11.40
CA GLU A 225 -6.60 -0.37 -12.78
C GLU A 225 -7.78 0.06 -13.66
N ASP A 226 -7.69 1.25 -14.27
CA ASP A 226 -8.55 1.59 -15.38
C ASP A 226 -8.36 0.47 -16.41
N LYS A 227 -9.37 -0.40 -16.54
CA LYS A 227 -9.52 -1.25 -17.70
C LYS A 227 -9.76 -0.28 -18.85
N THR A 228 -8.69 0.14 -19.47
CA THR A 228 -8.70 1.07 -20.59
C THR A 228 -9.66 0.54 -21.64
N SER A 229 -10.73 1.33 -21.85
CA SER A 229 -11.74 1.19 -22.90
C SER A 229 -11.17 1.43 -24.29
#